data_AF-A0A915ZNB0-F1
#
_entry.id   AF-A0A915ZNB0-F1
#
_cell.length_a   1.000
_cell.length_b   1.000
_cell.length_c   1.000
_cell.angle_alpha   90.00
_cell.angle_beta   90.00
_cell.angle_gamma   90.00
#
_symmetry.space_group_name_H-M   'P 1'
#
loop_
_entity.id
_entity.type
_entity.pdbx_description
1 polymer ?
#
loop_
_entity_poly.entity_id
_entity_poly.type
_entity_poly.pdbx_seq_one_letter_code
_entity_poly.pdbx_strand_id
1 'polypeptide(L)'
;MPLPWKYSKERLAKHPYCAHIVRMKKVICRCGKVIKLGCRYDETFLNIHVNGKGCLAKQGVQSILNFFKPISKSKKIKIDNEVSSAEEWESGDDEGMDDDDLFNVDATSDVENDRENEVLSDDDMIISSNNKQKPCTSLRSYIISEYISHTPAQFGGTRRIEVIAKELFPSLFPTNFSRKKLDCSQKRQLNRQLYAEAMWKIDRDCNCV
;
A
#
# COMPACT_ATOMS: atom_id res chain seq x y z
N MET A 1 -47.63 12.81 -2.06
CA MET A 1 -46.43 11.98 -2.29
C MET A 1 -45.40 12.84 -3.04
N PRO A 2 -44.25 13.20 -2.45
CA PRO A 2 -43.24 13.95 -3.18
C PRO A 2 -42.55 13.04 -4.22
N LEU A 3 -42.44 13.54 -5.46
CA LEU A 3 -41.74 12.84 -6.54
C LEU A 3 -40.29 12.55 -6.12
N PRO A 4 -39.76 11.34 -6.40
CA PRO A 4 -38.38 11.01 -6.07
C PRO A 4 -37.44 12.00 -6.76
N TRP A 5 -36.56 12.62 -5.98
CA TRP A 5 -35.62 13.63 -6.46
C TRP A 5 -34.78 13.03 -7.59
N LYS A 6 -34.87 13.64 -8.78
CA LYS A 6 -34.27 13.12 -10.03
C LYS A 6 -32.75 12.90 -9.94
N TYR A 7 -32.09 13.58 -9.01
CA TYR A 7 -30.63 13.59 -8.82
C TYR A 7 -30.29 13.17 -7.38
N SER A 8 -29.68 12.01 -7.22
CA SER A 8 -29.22 11.48 -5.94
C SER A 8 -27.77 11.03 -6.02
N LYS A 9 -27.08 11.05 -4.87
CA LYS A 9 -25.69 10.56 -4.75
C LYS A 9 -25.57 9.12 -5.25
N GLU A 10 -26.53 8.29 -4.86
CA GLU A 10 -26.59 6.87 -5.20
C GLU A 10 -26.70 6.63 -6.69
N ARG A 11 -27.53 7.43 -7.38
CA ARG A 11 -27.67 7.36 -8.83
C ARG A 11 -26.37 7.74 -9.53
N LEU A 12 -25.74 8.82 -9.12
CA LEU A 12 -24.46 9.25 -9.70
C LEU A 12 -23.33 8.24 -9.41
N ALA A 13 -23.33 7.62 -8.24
CA ALA A 13 -22.34 6.60 -7.87
C ALA A 13 -22.47 5.33 -8.74
N LYS A 14 -23.70 4.95 -9.12
CA LYS A 14 -23.97 3.84 -10.04
C LYS A 14 -23.68 4.18 -11.51
N HIS A 15 -23.35 5.43 -11.83
CA HIS A 15 -23.13 5.84 -13.22
C HIS A 15 -21.89 5.13 -13.82
N PRO A 16 -21.96 4.54 -15.02
CA PRO A 16 -20.90 3.70 -15.59
C PRO A 16 -19.51 4.36 -15.67
N TYR A 17 -19.48 5.68 -15.79
CA TYR A 17 -18.26 6.47 -15.93
C TYR A 17 -17.87 7.24 -14.66
N CYS A 18 -18.64 7.14 -13.58
CA CYS A 18 -18.28 7.69 -12.28
C CYS A 18 -17.30 6.73 -11.59
N ALA A 19 -16.17 7.25 -11.12
CA ALA A 19 -15.23 6.51 -10.28
C ALA A 19 -15.46 6.85 -8.81
N HIS A 20 -15.45 8.13 -8.46
CA HIS A 20 -15.63 8.58 -7.09
C HIS A 20 -16.28 9.98 -7.02
N ILE A 21 -17.19 10.20 -6.07
CA ILE A 21 -17.84 11.50 -5.83
C ILE A 21 -17.07 12.21 -4.72
N VAL A 22 -16.27 13.22 -5.06
CA VAL A 22 -15.45 13.98 -4.10
C VAL A 22 -16.32 14.93 -3.29
N ARG A 23 -17.23 15.64 -3.97
CA ARG A 23 -18.18 16.58 -3.35
C ARG A 23 -19.49 16.51 -4.11
N MET A 24 -20.54 17.09 -3.54
CA MET A 24 -21.89 17.05 -4.12
C MET A 24 -21.99 17.64 -5.53
N LYS A 25 -21.04 18.51 -5.93
CA LYS A 25 -20.89 19.06 -7.29
C LYS A 25 -19.56 18.69 -7.97
N LYS A 26 -18.83 17.69 -7.48
CA LYS A 26 -17.50 17.33 -8.00
C LYS A 26 -17.32 15.82 -8.03
N VAL A 27 -17.07 15.27 -9.21
CA VAL A 27 -16.94 13.83 -9.46
C VAL A 27 -15.67 13.54 -10.23
N ILE A 28 -15.07 12.38 -9.98
CA ILE A 28 -13.93 11.84 -10.73
C ILE A 28 -14.52 10.85 -11.74
N CYS A 29 -14.21 11.04 -13.01
CA CYS A 29 -14.53 10.08 -14.05
C CYS A 29 -13.53 8.90 -14.02
N ARG A 30 -13.92 7.73 -14.51
CA ARG A 30 -13.03 6.57 -14.69
C ARG A 30 -11.78 6.86 -15.53
N CYS A 31 -11.78 7.92 -16.34
CA CYS A 31 -10.58 8.39 -17.04
C CYS A 31 -9.57 9.14 -16.14
N GLY A 32 -9.84 9.27 -14.84
CA GLY A 32 -9.03 10.02 -13.87
C GLY A 32 -9.29 11.54 -13.84
N LYS A 33 -10.08 12.08 -14.78
CA LYS A 33 -10.35 13.53 -14.83
C LYS A 33 -11.40 13.95 -13.81
N VAL A 34 -11.15 15.09 -13.18
CA VAL A 34 -12.06 15.72 -12.22
C VAL A 34 -13.07 16.60 -12.97
N ILE A 35 -14.35 16.34 -12.77
CA ILE A 35 -15.46 17.01 -13.43
C ILE A 35 -16.27 17.80 -12.41
N LYS A 36 -16.51 19.07 -12.72
CA LYS A 36 -17.43 19.93 -11.96
C LYS A 36 -18.84 19.74 -12.53
N LEU A 37 -19.80 19.45 -11.67
CA LEU A 37 -21.22 19.33 -12.02
C LEU A 37 -21.90 20.69 -11.86
N GLY A 38 -22.83 21.04 -12.75
CA GLY A 38 -23.61 22.27 -12.63
C GLY A 38 -24.54 22.26 -11.41
N CYS A 39 -25.19 21.12 -11.20
CA CYS A 39 -26.10 20.87 -10.08
C CYS A 39 -25.61 19.71 -9.19
N ARG A 40 -26.17 19.62 -7.98
CA ARG A 40 -25.81 18.55 -7.04
C ARG A 40 -26.21 17.20 -7.62
N TYR A 41 -25.25 16.27 -7.70
CA TYR A 41 -25.43 14.91 -8.21
C TYR A 41 -25.98 14.81 -9.64
N ASP A 42 -25.86 15.88 -10.43
CA ASP A 42 -26.32 15.89 -11.82
C ASP A 42 -25.26 15.29 -12.76
N GLU A 43 -25.63 14.23 -13.47
CA GLU A 43 -24.77 13.48 -14.39
C GLU A 43 -24.56 14.17 -15.75
N THR A 44 -25.27 15.26 -16.06
CA THR A 44 -25.25 15.91 -17.38
C THR A 44 -23.83 16.30 -17.82
N PHE A 45 -23.04 16.91 -16.93
CA PHE A 45 -21.65 17.29 -17.23
C PHE A 45 -20.69 16.10 -17.32
N LEU A 46 -20.97 15.02 -16.59
CA LEU A 46 -20.24 13.77 -16.72
C LEU A 46 -20.51 13.13 -18.08
N ASN A 47 -21.77 13.13 -18.54
CA ASN A 47 -22.15 12.63 -19.86
C ASN A 47 -21.57 13.45 -21.01
N ILE A 48 -21.59 14.78 -20.91
CA ILE A 48 -20.93 15.67 -21.88
C ILE A 48 -19.43 15.35 -21.95
N HIS A 49 -18.77 15.17 -20.80
CA HIS A 49 -17.36 14.80 -20.76
C HIS A 49 -17.09 13.47 -21.46
N VAL A 50 -17.86 12.43 -21.13
CA VAL A 50 -17.71 11.08 -21.69
C VAL A 50 -17.98 11.06 -23.19
N ASN A 51 -18.93 11.85 -23.67
CA ASN A 51 -19.25 11.97 -25.09
C ASN A 51 -18.28 12.88 -25.85
N GLY A 52 -17.51 13.71 -25.14
CA GLY A 52 -16.44 14.51 -25.72
C GLY A 52 -15.19 13.70 -26.08
N LYS A 53 -14.37 14.28 -26.97
CA LYS A 53 -13.10 13.69 -27.44
C LYS A 53 -12.03 13.56 -26.34
N GLY A 54 -12.25 14.18 -25.18
CA GLY A 54 -11.29 14.25 -24.08
C GLY A 54 -11.39 13.13 -23.04
N CYS A 55 -12.37 12.23 -23.11
CA CYS A 55 -12.52 11.16 -22.12
C CYS A 55 -11.78 9.90 -22.57
N LEU A 56 -10.76 9.49 -21.79
CA LEU A 56 -10.00 8.27 -22.03
C LEU A 56 -10.70 7.00 -21.52
N ALA A 57 -11.85 7.13 -20.83
CA ALA A 57 -12.58 5.97 -20.31
C ALA A 57 -13.12 5.06 -21.44
N LYS A 58 -13.24 5.58 -22.66
CA LYS A 58 -13.63 4.81 -23.85
C LYS A 58 -12.46 4.09 -24.53
N GLN A 59 -11.22 4.47 -24.23
CA GLN A 59 -10.02 3.93 -24.91
C GLN A 59 -9.56 2.56 -24.37
N GLY A 60 -10.38 1.90 -23.53
CA GLY A 60 -9.99 0.67 -22.84
C GLY A 60 -8.93 0.92 -21.77
N VAL A 61 -8.63 -0.12 -21.00
CA VAL A 61 -7.49 -0.08 -20.08
C VAL A 61 -6.23 -0.10 -20.95
N GLN A 62 -5.56 1.04 -21.09
CA GLN A 62 -4.25 1.07 -21.71
C GLN A 62 -3.30 0.27 -20.83
N SER A 63 -2.61 -0.72 -21.41
CA SER A 63 -1.65 -1.52 -20.67
C SER A 63 -0.63 -0.61 -19.99
N ILE A 64 -0.19 -0.98 -18.80
CA ILE A 64 0.80 -0.20 -18.03
C ILE A 64 2.09 0.04 -18.83
N LEU A 65 2.35 -0.79 -19.83
CA LEU A 65 3.47 -0.68 -20.77
C LEU A 65 3.45 0.64 -21.56
N ASN A 66 2.30 1.26 -21.80
CA ASN A 66 2.23 2.57 -22.47
C ASN A 66 2.77 3.74 -21.62
N PHE A 67 2.90 3.56 -20.29
CA PHE A 67 3.53 4.55 -19.41
C PHE A 67 5.05 4.50 -19.46
N PHE A 68 5.63 3.38 -19.90
CA PHE A 68 7.05 3.24 -20.12
C PHE A 68 7.37 3.57 -21.58
N LYS A 69 7.65 4.84 -21.89
CA LYS A 69 8.34 5.14 -23.14
C LYS A 69 9.73 4.49 -23.06
N PRO A 70 10.09 3.57 -23.97
CA PRO A 70 11.44 3.05 -23.98
C PRO A 70 12.38 4.24 -24.22
N ILE A 71 13.35 4.40 -23.31
CA ILE A 71 14.46 5.33 -23.52
C ILE A 71 15.15 4.85 -24.79
N SER A 72 14.96 5.58 -25.90
CA SER A 72 15.69 5.34 -27.13
C SER A 72 17.16 5.63 -26.85
N LYS A 73 17.91 4.57 -26.49
CA LYS A 73 19.37 4.61 -26.45
C LYS A 73 19.83 4.88 -27.87
N SER A 74 20.33 6.08 -28.09
CA SER A 74 21.12 6.39 -29.26
C SER A 74 22.37 5.50 -29.28
N LYS A 75 22.73 5.09 -30.50
CA LYS A 75 23.99 4.46 -30.94
C LYS A 75 24.11 2.93 -30.85
N LYS A 76 24.02 2.36 -32.06
CA LYS A 76 24.32 0.99 -32.53
C LYS A 76 25.53 0.32 -31.85
N ILE A 77 25.33 -0.91 -31.41
CA ILE A 77 26.34 -1.99 -31.55
C ILE A 77 25.59 -3.20 -32.11
N LYS A 78 26.04 -3.66 -33.29
CA LYS A 78 25.59 -4.89 -33.93
C LYS A 78 26.26 -6.07 -33.22
N ILE A 79 25.47 -7.02 -32.75
CA ILE A 79 25.93 -8.40 -32.59
C ILE A 79 24.76 -9.28 -33.06
N ASP A 80 24.99 -9.92 -34.18
CA ASP A 80 24.14 -10.94 -34.76
C ASP A 80 24.52 -12.25 -34.05
N ASN A 81 23.57 -12.92 -33.39
CA ASN A 81 23.57 -14.38 -33.33
C ASN A 81 22.25 -14.96 -32.84
N GLU A 82 21.95 -16.06 -33.49
CA GLU A 82 20.72 -16.81 -33.61
C GLU A 82 20.51 -17.79 -32.44
N VAL A 83 19.24 -18.12 -32.19
CA VAL A 83 18.70 -19.33 -31.55
C VAL A 83 18.81 -19.49 -30.02
N SER A 84 17.66 -19.59 -29.33
CA SER A 84 17.12 -20.88 -28.86
C SER A 84 15.98 -20.71 -27.85
N SER A 85 14.83 -21.28 -28.20
CA SER A 85 13.70 -21.77 -27.38
C SER A 85 13.43 -21.09 -26.02
N ALA A 86 12.38 -20.26 -25.95
CA ALA A 86 11.78 -19.85 -24.68
C ALA A 86 10.68 -20.85 -24.29
N GLU A 87 10.91 -21.47 -23.15
CA GLU A 87 10.14 -22.54 -22.53
C GLU A 87 8.77 -22.02 -22.07
N GLU A 88 7.74 -22.83 -22.30
CA GLU A 88 6.34 -22.63 -21.99
C GLU A 88 6.13 -22.80 -20.47
N TRP A 89 5.73 -21.72 -19.77
CA TRP A 89 5.46 -21.78 -18.34
C TRP A 89 3.96 -21.96 -18.09
N GLU A 90 3.57 -23.17 -17.67
CA GLU A 90 2.26 -23.43 -17.06
C GLU A 90 2.12 -22.62 -15.76
N SER A 91 1.01 -21.91 -15.63
CA SER A 91 0.63 -21.21 -14.40
C SER A 91 0.10 -22.24 -13.41
N GLY A 92 0.91 -22.56 -12.40
CA GLY A 92 0.46 -23.33 -11.23
C GLY A 92 -0.32 -22.43 -10.29
N ASP A 93 -1.47 -22.91 -9.86
CA ASP A 93 -2.46 -22.25 -9.01
C ASP A 93 -1.87 -22.02 -7.61
N ASP A 94 -1.55 -20.77 -7.26
CA ASP A 94 -1.04 -20.40 -5.94
C ASP A 94 -2.23 -20.04 -5.02
N GLU A 95 -2.90 -21.08 -4.50
CA GLU A 95 -3.81 -20.93 -3.38
C GLU A 95 -3.03 -20.98 -2.06
N GLY A 96 -3.11 -19.89 -1.29
CA GLY A 96 -2.78 -19.86 0.14
C GLY A 96 -1.62 -18.94 0.55
N MET A 97 -1.78 -17.61 0.38
CA MET A 97 -0.99 -16.65 1.16
C MET A 97 -1.63 -16.48 2.54
N ASP A 98 -1.05 -17.10 3.56
CA ASP A 98 -1.27 -16.72 4.96
C ASP A 98 -0.51 -15.39 5.20
N ASP A 99 -1.23 -14.29 5.03
CA ASP A 99 -0.74 -12.91 5.21
C ASP A 99 -0.69 -12.48 6.69
N ASP A 100 -1.07 -13.33 7.64
CA ASP A 100 -1.39 -12.93 9.02
C ASP A 100 -0.19 -12.85 9.99
N ASP A 101 1.04 -13.17 9.55
CA ASP A 101 2.20 -13.26 10.46
C ASP A 101 3.27 -12.16 10.26
N LEU A 102 2.94 -11.14 9.48
CA LEU A 102 3.69 -9.89 9.45
C LEU A 102 2.88 -8.83 10.19
N PHE A 103 3.52 -8.19 11.17
CA PHE A 103 3.10 -6.95 11.82
C PHE A 103 2.28 -7.09 13.11
N ASN A 104 2.92 -7.58 14.18
CA ASN A 104 2.94 -6.79 15.42
C ASN A 104 4.19 -7.13 16.24
N VAL A 105 5.14 -6.20 16.35
CA VAL A 105 6.33 -6.37 17.21
C VAL A 105 6.06 -5.96 18.65
N ASP A 106 4.89 -5.36 18.92
CA ASP A 106 4.51 -4.79 20.21
C ASP A 106 3.25 -5.45 20.83
N ALA A 107 2.81 -6.62 20.37
CA ALA A 107 1.81 -7.40 21.11
C ALA A 107 2.47 -7.94 22.40
N THR A 108 2.33 -7.20 23.50
CA THR A 108 2.47 -7.74 24.85
C THR A 108 1.52 -8.93 24.95
N SER A 109 2.05 -10.11 25.19
CA SER A 109 1.23 -11.26 25.54
C SER A 109 0.56 -10.95 26.88
N ASP A 110 -0.73 -10.63 26.84
CA ASP A 110 -1.57 -10.58 28.03
C ASP A 110 -1.62 -12.00 28.60
N VAL A 111 -0.72 -12.27 29.54
CA VAL A 111 -0.85 -13.42 30.43
C VAL A 111 -1.74 -12.94 31.57
N GLU A 112 -3.00 -13.35 31.49
CA GLU A 112 -3.95 -13.31 32.60
C GLU A 112 -3.27 -13.87 33.86
N ASN A 113 -3.17 -13.04 34.89
CA ASN A 113 -2.86 -13.53 36.23
C ASN A 113 -3.89 -12.93 37.17
N ASP A 114 -4.94 -13.71 37.40
CA ASP A 114 -5.96 -13.48 38.41
C ASP A 114 -5.33 -13.43 39.80
N ARG A 115 -5.28 -12.24 40.41
CA ARG A 115 -5.40 -12.11 41.87
C ARG A 115 -6.18 -10.85 42.22
N GLU A 116 -7.28 -11.11 42.92
CA GLU A 116 -8.33 -10.16 43.29
C GLU A 116 -7.91 -9.19 44.41
N ASN A 117 -8.45 -7.98 44.29
CA ASN A 117 -8.81 -6.97 45.29
C ASN A 117 -7.76 -6.37 46.23
N GLU A 118 -7.56 -5.05 46.09
CA GLU A 118 -7.87 -4.04 47.11
C GLU A 118 -8.27 -2.73 46.38
N VAL A 119 -9.44 -2.19 46.69
CA VAL A 119 -10.03 -0.96 46.12
C VAL A 119 -9.49 0.24 46.88
N LEU A 120 -8.94 1.28 46.23
CA LEU A 120 -9.04 2.67 46.70
C LEU A 120 -8.82 3.73 45.58
N SER A 121 -9.91 4.49 45.36
CA SER A 121 -10.11 5.87 44.91
C SER A 121 -9.39 6.52 43.71
N ASP A 122 -10.24 7.23 42.96
CA ASP A 122 -9.99 8.22 41.92
C ASP A 122 -9.01 9.33 42.33
N ASP A 123 -8.37 9.91 41.32
CA ASP A 123 -7.37 11.00 41.36
C ASP A 123 -5.91 10.53 41.51
N ASP A 124 -5.32 10.11 40.39
CA ASP A 124 -4.01 10.62 39.96
C ASP A 124 -3.72 10.25 38.50
N MET A 125 -4.22 11.13 37.63
CA MET A 125 -3.66 11.35 36.31
C MET A 125 -2.17 11.72 36.48
N ILE A 126 -1.27 10.77 36.24
CA ILE A 126 0.10 10.92 35.69
C ILE A 126 0.76 9.53 35.76
N ILE A 127 0.72 8.78 34.66
CA ILE A 127 1.76 7.79 34.38
C ILE A 127 2.56 8.30 33.19
N SER A 128 3.71 8.86 33.55
CA SER A 128 4.90 9.18 32.75
C SER A 128 4.96 8.51 31.37
N SER A 129 4.49 9.21 30.34
CA SER A 129 4.94 9.03 28.95
C SER A 129 6.27 9.79 28.76
N ASN A 130 7.29 9.39 29.52
CA ASN A 130 8.66 9.90 29.36
C ASN A 130 9.41 9.10 28.30
N ASN A 131 8.89 9.15 27.07
CA ASN A 131 9.67 9.02 25.85
C ASN A 131 8.89 9.76 24.76
N LYS A 132 8.81 11.09 24.90
CA LYS A 132 8.42 11.94 23.76
C LYS A 132 9.56 11.83 22.75
N GLN A 133 9.56 10.77 21.93
CA GLN A 133 10.36 10.71 20.73
C GLN A 133 10.08 12.02 20.01
N LYS A 134 11.12 12.86 19.88
CA LYS A 134 10.96 14.10 19.14
C LYS A 134 10.56 13.69 17.73
N PRO A 135 9.43 14.18 17.20
CA PRO A 135 8.96 13.76 15.89
C PRO A 135 10.09 14.00 14.91
N CYS A 136 10.38 12.97 14.13
CA CYS A 136 11.47 13.05 13.18
C CYS A 136 11.23 14.27 12.28
N THR A 137 12.18 15.21 12.21
CA THR A 137 12.09 16.40 11.32
C THR A 137 12.19 16.01 9.83
N SER A 138 12.01 14.72 9.53
CA SER A 138 12.02 14.14 8.21
C SER A 138 10.96 14.79 7.32
N LEU A 139 11.15 14.55 6.02
CA LEU A 139 10.40 15.07 4.90
C LEU A 139 8.88 15.03 5.16
N ARG A 140 8.34 16.07 5.79
CA ARG A 140 6.91 16.25 6.02
C ARG A 140 6.35 17.05 4.85
N SER A 141 5.63 16.36 3.98
CA SER A 141 4.85 16.99 2.92
C SER A 141 3.51 16.29 2.79
N TYR A 142 2.51 16.99 2.23
CA TYR A 142 1.22 16.39 1.90
C TYR A 142 1.38 15.12 1.05
N ILE A 143 2.34 15.11 0.12
CA ILE A 143 2.63 13.97 -0.77
C ILE A 143 3.13 12.77 0.04
N ILE A 144 3.98 13.01 1.04
CA ILE A 144 4.53 11.95 1.90
C ILE A 144 3.46 11.43 2.85
N SER A 145 2.59 12.31 3.35
CA SER A 145 1.42 11.89 4.12
C SER A 145 0.51 10.96 3.34
N GLU A 146 0.22 11.32 2.08
CA GLU A 146 -0.62 10.51 1.20
C GLU A 146 0.04 9.15 0.93
N TYR A 147 1.36 9.14 0.67
CA TYR A 147 2.13 7.90 0.56
C TYR A 147 2.05 7.03 1.82
N ILE A 148 2.31 7.59 3.00
CA ILE A 148 2.28 6.87 4.29
C ILE A 148 0.90 6.24 4.54
N SER A 149 -0.18 6.95 4.20
CA SER A 149 -1.55 6.47 4.40
C SER A 149 -1.94 5.29 3.50
N HIS A 150 -1.26 5.14 2.35
CA HIS A 150 -1.59 4.13 1.36
C HIS A 150 -0.57 2.99 1.27
N THR A 151 0.63 3.17 1.83
CA THR A 151 1.69 2.17 1.72
C THR A 151 1.56 1.08 2.79
N PRO A 152 1.60 -0.21 2.40
CA PRO A 152 1.72 -1.31 3.36
C PRO A 152 3.15 -1.42 3.94
N ALA A 153 4.14 -0.73 3.34
CA ALA A 153 5.51 -0.77 3.83
C ALA A 153 5.63 -0.11 5.21
N GLN A 154 6.52 -0.65 6.05
CA GLN A 154 6.87 -0.08 7.36
C GLN A 154 8.31 0.44 7.41
N PHE A 155 9.20 -0.15 6.63
CA PHE A 155 10.62 0.21 6.56
C PHE A 155 11.18 -0.20 5.21
N GLY A 156 12.38 0.28 4.87
CA GLY A 156 13.06 -0.15 3.66
C GLY A 156 14.52 0.25 3.58
N GLY A 157 15.12 -0.06 2.44
CA GLY A 157 16.56 0.13 2.21
C GLY A 157 17.45 -0.89 2.91
N THR A 158 16.89 -1.98 3.45
CA THR A 158 17.68 -3.08 4.00
C THR A 158 18.44 -3.83 2.91
N ARG A 159 19.52 -4.55 3.27
CA ARG A 159 20.04 -5.61 2.40
C ARG A 159 18.96 -6.65 2.11
N ARG A 160 19.19 -7.44 1.06
CA ARG A 160 18.27 -8.51 0.66
C ARG A 160 18.04 -9.47 1.82
N ILE A 161 16.78 -9.85 2.03
CA ILE A 161 16.36 -10.73 3.14
C ILE A 161 17.12 -12.07 3.12
N GLU A 162 17.44 -12.60 1.94
CA GLU A 162 18.16 -13.87 1.84
C GLU A 162 19.59 -13.78 2.38
N VAL A 163 20.23 -12.61 2.25
CA VAL A 163 21.60 -12.38 2.73
C VAL A 163 21.60 -12.36 4.25
N ILE A 164 20.71 -11.55 4.85
CA ILE A 164 20.60 -11.43 6.30
C ILE A 164 20.17 -12.76 6.92
N ALA A 165 19.24 -13.48 6.29
CA ALA A 165 18.81 -14.78 6.79
C ALA A 165 19.91 -15.85 6.73
N LYS A 166 20.75 -15.85 5.67
CA LYS A 166 21.91 -16.76 5.58
C LYS A 166 22.99 -16.42 6.59
N GLU A 167 23.20 -15.15 6.91
CA GLU A 167 24.13 -14.71 7.95
C GLU A 167 23.64 -15.11 9.35
N LEU A 168 22.36 -14.94 9.66
CA LEU A 168 21.77 -15.29 10.95
C LEU A 168 21.61 -16.81 11.15
N PHE A 169 21.26 -17.54 10.09
CA PHE A 169 20.96 -18.98 10.17
C PHE A 169 21.68 -19.78 9.06
N PRO A 170 23.03 -19.85 9.08
CA PRO A 170 23.79 -20.51 8.01
C PRO A 170 23.43 -21.99 7.81
N SER A 171 23.10 -22.70 8.89
CA SER A 171 22.77 -24.14 8.86
C SER A 171 21.44 -24.46 8.18
N LEU A 172 20.49 -23.50 8.14
CA LEU A 172 19.15 -23.71 7.57
C LEU A 172 19.11 -23.50 6.05
N PHE A 173 20.09 -22.76 5.52
CA PHE A 173 20.10 -22.30 4.13
C PHE A 173 21.40 -22.62 3.38
N PRO A 174 21.78 -23.90 3.26
CA PRO A 174 23.01 -24.28 2.53
C PRO A 174 22.95 -23.93 1.03
N THR A 175 21.74 -23.89 0.45
CA THR A 175 21.52 -23.58 -0.97
C THR A 175 20.63 -22.36 -1.13
N ASN A 176 19.31 -22.57 -1.09
CA ASN A 176 18.29 -21.57 -1.34
C ASN A 176 17.60 -21.13 -0.05
N PHE A 177 17.36 -19.82 0.04
CA PHE A 177 16.54 -19.25 1.09
C PHE A 177 15.08 -19.60 0.85
N SER A 178 14.39 -20.04 1.90
CA SER A 178 12.95 -20.21 1.89
C SER A 178 12.40 -19.84 3.25
N ARG A 179 11.46 -18.88 3.27
CA ARG A 179 10.87 -18.38 4.51
C ARG A 179 10.09 -19.45 5.26
N LYS A 180 9.59 -20.47 4.57
CA LYS A 180 8.86 -21.63 5.15
C LYS A 180 9.76 -22.49 6.06
N LYS A 181 11.09 -22.39 5.93
CA LYS A 181 12.04 -23.13 6.78
C LYS A 181 12.31 -22.46 8.14
N LEU A 182 11.82 -21.24 8.34
CA LEU A 182 12.01 -20.50 9.59
C LEU A 182 10.87 -20.78 10.55
N ASP A 183 11.21 -21.08 11.80
CA ASP A 183 10.25 -21.10 12.90
C ASP A 183 9.83 -19.67 13.29
N CYS A 184 8.70 -19.54 14.01
CA CYS A 184 8.16 -18.26 14.47
C CYS A 184 9.19 -17.42 15.25
N SER A 185 10.00 -18.05 16.10
CA SER A 185 11.08 -17.34 16.82
C SER A 185 12.15 -16.77 15.87
N GLN A 186 12.56 -17.56 14.88
CA GLN A 186 13.56 -17.17 13.89
C GLN A 186 13.03 -16.10 12.93
N LYS A 187 11.75 -16.18 12.53
CA LYS A 187 11.06 -15.13 11.78
C LYS A 187 11.08 -13.81 12.54
N ARG A 188 10.79 -13.82 13.85
CA ARG A 188 10.86 -12.63 14.71
C ARG A 188 12.27 -12.06 14.80
N GLN A 189 13.27 -12.91 14.99
CA GLN A 189 14.67 -12.48 15.03
C GLN A 189 15.12 -11.86 13.69
N LEU A 190 14.78 -12.49 12.57
CA LEU A 190 15.05 -11.96 11.23
C LEU A 190 14.38 -10.59 11.02
N ASN A 191 13.12 -10.45 11.40
CA ASN A 191 12.38 -9.19 11.28
C ASN A 191 13.02 -8.07 12.14
N ARG A 192 13.46 -8.38 13.37
CA ARG A 192 14.19 -7.42 14.22
C ARG A 192 15.49 -6.98 13.56
N GLN A 193 16.23 -7.90 12.95
CA GLN A 193 17.47 -7.57 12.25
C GLN A 193 17.22 -6.71 10.99
N LEU A 194 16.21 -7.06 10.19
CA LEU A 194 15.78 -6.26 9.04
C LEU A 194 15.40 -4.85 9.47
N TYR A 195 14.61 -4.72 10.54
CA TYR A 195 14.23 -3.42 11.07
C TYR A 195 15.43 -2.62 11.62
N ALA A 196 16.41 -3.29 12.22
CA ALA A 196 17.64 -2.65 12.70
C ALA A 196 18.52 -2.15 11.55
N GLU A 197 18.56 -2.87 10.43
CA GLU A 197 19.37 -2.53 9.25
C GLU A 197 18.66 -1.58 8.27
N ALA A 198 17.39 -1.26 8.51
CA ALA A 198 16.61 -0.42 7.61
C ALA A 198 17.18 1.00 7.53
N MET A 199 17.32 1.51 6.30
CA MET A 199 17.79 2.88 6.05
C MET A 199 16.72 3.92 6.38
N TRP A 200 15.45 3.56 6.22
CA TRP A 200 14.32 4.43 6.50
C TRP A 200 13.17 3.64 7.10
N LYS A 201 12.35 4.32 7.91
CA LYS A 201 11.29 3.72 8.72
C LYS A 201 10.09 4.65 8.74
N ILE A 202 8.92 4.13 8.38
CA ILE A 202 7.69 4.90 8.40
C ILE A 202 7.18 4.98 9.84
N ASP A 203 7.17 6.20 10.35
CA ASP A 203 6.46 6.55 11.58
C ASP A 203 5.08 7.08 11.18
N ARG A 204 4.06 6.24 11.38
CA ARG A 204 2.66 6.57 11.05
C ARG A 204 2.06 7.58 12.03
N ASP A 205 2.53 7.60 13.28
CA ASP A 205 2.03 8.52 14.30
C ASP A 205 2.55 9.93 14.04
N CYS A 206 3.82 10.05 13.65
CA CYS A 206 4.42 11.32 13.29
C CYS A 206 4.25 11.69 11.81
N ASN A 207 3.70 10.79 10.99
CA ASN A 207 3.53 10.95 9.55
C ASN A 207 4.85 11.35 8.87
N CYS A 208 5.93 10.64 9.22
CA CYS A 208 7.30 10.86 8.73
C CYS A 208 7.96 9.52 8.33
N VAL A 209 9.06 9.61 7.56
CA VAL A 209 9.84 8.46 7.00
C VAL A 209 11.30 8.51 7.42
#